data_AF-A0A2D3VY06-F1
#
_entry.id   AF-A0A2D3VY06-F1
#
_cell.length_a   1.000
_cell.length_b   1.000
_cell.length_c   1.000
_cell.angle_alpha   90.00
_cell.angle_beta   90.00
_cell.angle_gamma   90.00
#
_symmetry.space_group_name_H-M   'P 1'
#
loop_
_entity.id
_entity.type
_entity.pdbx_description
1 polymer ?
#
loop_
_entity_poly.entity_id
_entity_poly.type
_entity_poly.pdbx_seq_one_letter_code
_entity_poly.pdbx_strand_id
1 'polypeptide(L)'
;MGIFDIFKKKEKSLLDEVYESTVALYRAIGKAKDIAPTEKMSNEEILSISKEVMSAFKQAGIKKGEHIPGGYLMSIAMKFFAVYEQFGLEFYNKHLEYEIANYYENGLREAYQVNLLQMGEN
;
A
#
# COMPACT_ATOMS: atom_id res chain seq x y z
N MET A 1 -17.39 -41.17 -11.04
CA MET A 1 -16.91 -39.90 -10.45
C MET A 1 -15.59 -40.19 -9.75
N GLY A 2 -14.55 -39.37 -9.99
CA GLY A 2 -13.35 -39.32 -9.14
C GLY A 2 -12.07 -39.93 -9.72
N ILE A 3 -11.11 -39.06 -10.05
CA ILE A 3 -9.73 -38.93 -9.50
C ILE A 3 -8.94 -37.86 -10.27
N PHE A 4 -9.39 -37.46 -11.47
CA PHE A 4 -8.73 -36.44 -12.30
C PHE A 4 -9.19 -34.99 -12.08
N ASP A 5 -10.20 -34.75 -11.22
CA ASP A 5 -10.65 -33.38 -10.85
C ASP A 5 -9.72 -32.69 -9.82
N ILE A 6 -8.62 -33.33 -9.41
CA ILE A 6 -7.72 -32.84 -8.35
C ILE A 6 -6.74 -31.77 -8.87
N PHE A 7 -6.60 -31.59 -10.19
CA PHE A 7 -5.81 -30.53 -10.79
C PHE A 7 -6.68 -29.46 -11.47
N LYS A 8 -7.72 -28.99 -10.78
CA LYS A 8 -8.32 -27.70 -11.12
C LYS A 8 -7.35 -26.60 -10.67
N LYS A 9 -6.33 -26.34 -11.50
CA LYS A 9 -5.52 -25.13 -11.46
C LYS A 9 -6.49 -23.96 -11.26
N LYS A 10 -6.50 -23.38 -10.06
CA LYS A 10 -7.39 -22.26 -9.72
C LYS A 10 -7.07 -21.17 -10.74
N GLU A 11 -7.99 -20.94 -11.66
CA GLU A 11 -7.84 -19.93 -12.71
C GLU A 11 -7.62 -18.59 -11.99
N LYS A 12 -6.46 -17.97 -12.21
CA LYS A 12 -6.12 -16.71 -11.54
C LYS A 12 -7.15 -15.67 -11.97
N SER A 13 -7.81 -15.05 -11.00
CA SER A 13 -8.74 -13.97 -11.29
C SER A 13 -7.98 -12.70 -11.66
N LEU A 14 -8.63 -11.77 -12.39
CA LEU A 14 -8.06 -10.44 -12.66
C LEU A 14 -7.67 -9.69 -11.37
N LEU A 15 -8.37 -9.96 -10.26
CA LEU A 15 -8.04 -9.39 -8.96
C LEU A 15 -6.72 -9.95 -8.42
N ASP A 16 -6.46 -11.25 -8.60
CA ASP A 16 -5.21 -11.87 -8.19
C ASP A 16 -4.02 -11.32 -8.98
N GLU A 17 -4.20 -11.06 -10.27
CA GLU A 17 -3.17 -10.44 -11.12
C GLU A 17 -2.84 -8.99 -10.70
N VAL A 18 -3.87 -8.21 -10.35
CA VAL A 18 -3.68 -6.84 -9.82
C VAL A 18 -2.96 -6.89 -8.46
N TYR A 19 -3.29 -7.85 -7.60
CA TYR A 19 -2.61 -8.01 -6.31
C TYR A 19 -1.14 -8.38 -6.48
N GLU A 20 -0.85 -9.37 -7.32
CA GLU A 20 0.53 -9.77 -7.62
C GLU A 20 1.33 -8.61 -8.21
N SER A 21 0.75 -7.85 -9.14
CA SER A 21 1.39 -6.68 -9.75
C SER A 21 1.64 -5.56 -8.73
N THR A 22 0.70 -5.34 -7.81
CA THR A 22 0.84 -4.34 -6.74
C THR A 22 1.98 -4.69 -5.79
N VAL A 23 2.02 -5.95 -5.33
CA VAL A 23 3.10 -6.44 -4.46
C VAL A 23 4.44 -6.39 -5.17
N ALA A 24 4.51 -6.84 -6.43
CA ALA A 24 5.73 -6.81 -7.22
C ALA A 24 6.27 -5.38 -7.39
N LEU A 25 5.39 -4.41 -7.64
CA LEU A 25 5.77 -3.01 -7.75
C LEU A 25 6.34 -2.46 -6.45
N TYR A 26 5.68 -2.68 -5.32
CA TYR A 26 6.18 -2.22 -4.03
C TYR A 26 7.53 -2.86 -3.66
N ARG A 27 7.70 -4.17 -3.89
CA ARG A 27 8.99 -4.84 -3.69
C ARG A 27 10.08 -4.30 -4.61
N ALA A 28 9.78 -4.05 -5.88
CA ALA A 28 10.74 -3.50 -6.82
C ALA A 28 11.23 -2.12 -6.37
N ILE A 29 10.32 -1.25 -5.91
CA ILE A 29 10.67 0.08 -5.37
C ILE A 29 11.47 -0.05 -4.07
N GLY A 30 11.03 -0.90 -3.14
CA GLY A 30 11.72 -1.14 -1.87
C GLY A 30 13.16 -1.61 -2.08
N LYS A 31 13.34 -2.60 -2.95
CA LYS A 31 14.66 -3.14 -3.30
C LYS A 31 15.56 -2.14 -4.03
N ALA A 32 15.01 -1.35 -4.95
CA ALA A 32 15.79 -0.37 -5.71
C ALA A 32 16.30 0.79 -4.84
N LYS A 33 15.59 1.12 -3.76
CA LYS A 33 15.90 2.26 -2.88
C LYS A 33 16.44 1.86 -1.51
N ASP A 34 16.57 0.56 -1.24
CA ASP A 34 16.94 0.00 0.07
C ASP A 34 16.02 0.51 1.21
N ILE A 35 14.70 0.48 0.96
CA ILE A 35 13.65 0.89 1.90
C ILE A 35 12.58 -0.20 2.03
N ALA A 36 11.74 -0.09 3.06
CA ALA A 36 10.56 -0.94 3.22
C ALA A 36 9.62 -0.84 1.98
N PRO A 37 8.94 -1.92 1.57
CA PRO A 37 8.92 -3.22 2.24
C PRO A 37 10.20 -4.03 1.96
N THR A 38 10.82 -4.54 3.02
CA THR A 38 12.00 -5.41 2.96
C THR A 38 11.58 -6.87 2.93
N GLU A 39 12.55 -7.79 2.83
CA GLU A 39 12.28 -9.23 2.87
C GLU A 39 11.63 -9.72 4.18
N LYS A 40 11.60 -8.87 5.22
CA LYS A 40 10.92 -9.17 6.48
C LYS A 40 9.40 -9.12 6.35
N MET A 41 8.87 -8.33 5.42
CA MET A 41 7.44 -8.19 5.18
C MET A 41 6.97 -9.22 4.15
N SER A 42 5.93 -9.96 4.48
CA SER A 42 5.29 -10.92 3.58
C SER A 42 4.49 -10.21 2.48
N ASN A 43 4.19 -10.93 1.39
CA ASN A 43 3.38 -10.37 0.30
C ASN A 43 1.95 -10.04 0.77
N GLU A 44 1.42 -10.85 1.68
CA GLU A 44 0.12 -10.68 2.31
C GLU A 44 0.10 -9.41 3.17
N GLU A 45 1.16 -9.13 3.93
CA GLU A 45 1.29 -7.88 4.70
C GLU A 45 1.39 -6.65 3.80
N ILE A 46 2.19 -6.71 2.73
CA ILE A 46 2.30 -5.63 1.74
C ILE A 46 0.92 -5.30 1.16
N LEU A 47 0.17 -6.32 0.75
CA LEU A 47 -1.16 -6.14 0.18
C LEU A 47 -2.17 -5.61 1.22
N SER A 48 -2.13 -6.16 2.44
CA SER A 48 -3.03 -5.76 3.52
C SER A 48 -2.83 -4.29 3.91
N ILE A 49 -1.59 -3.90 4.21
CA ILE A 49 -1.24 -2.54 4.62
C ILE A 49 -1.51 -1.55 3.49
N SER A 50 -1.10 -1.85 2.25
CA SER A 50 -1.36 -0.93 1.13
C SER A 50 -2.85 -0.72 0.91
N LYS A 51 -3.64 -1.79 0.90
CA LYS A 51 -5.10 -1.69 0.74
C LYS A 51 -5.73 -0.87 1.86
N GLU A 52 -5.36 -1.13 3.10
CA GLU A 52 -5.89 -0.43 4.27
C GLU A 52 -5.58 1.07 4.20
N VAL A 53 -4.30 1.42 4.10
CA VAL A 53 -3.82 2.81 4.09
C VAL A 53 -4.40 3.58 2.91
N MET A 54 -4.32 3.03 1.69
CA MET A 54 -4.85 3.69 0.50
C MET A 54 -6.37 3.89 0.60
N SER A 55 -7.10 2.92 1.16
CA SER A 55 -8.55 3.03 1.36
C SER A 55 -8.90 4.08 2.41
N ALA A 56 -8.18 4.13 3.54
CA ALA A 56 -8.40 5.08 4.60
C ALA A 56 -8.22 6.53 4.11
N PHE A 57 -7.10 6.82 3.44
CA PHE A 57 -6.84 8.16 2.89
C PHE A 57 -7.80 8.51 1.77
N LYS A 58 -8.11 7.58 0.86
CA LYS A 58 -9.10 7.82 -0.20
C LYS A 58 -10.47 8.17 0.38
N GLN A 59 -10.93 7.44 1.39
CA GLN A 59 -12.19 7.74 2.06
C GLN A 59 -12.15 9.07 2.80
N ALA A 60 -11.02 9.41 3.43
CA ALA A 60 -10.85 10.68 4.10
C ALA A 60 -10.91 11.85 3.10
N GLY A 61 -10.27 11.72 1.93
CA GLY A 61 -10.35 12.71 0.85
C GLY A 61 -11.78 12.90 0.38
N ILE A 62 -12.50 11.80 0.08
CA ILE A 62 -13.92 11.86 -0.30
C ILE A 62 -14.75 12.60 0.74
N LYS A 63 -14.56 12.31 2.03
CA LYS A 63 -15.28 12.98 3.14
C LYS A 63 -14.94 14.47 3.26
N LYS A 64 -13.70 14.85 2.98
CA LYS A 64 -13.24 16.24 2.95
C LYS A 64 -13.65 16.99 1.68
N GLY A 65 -14.16 16.29 0.66
CA GLY A 65 -14.46 16.87 -0.65
C GLY A 65 -13.22 17.06 -1.53
N GLU A 66 -12.13 16.35 -1.22
CA GLU A 66 -10.86 16.40 -1.93
C GLU A 66 -10.57 15.10 -2.69
N HIS A 67 -9.83 15.20 -3.79
CA HIS A 67 -9.31 14.05 -4.52
C HIS A 67 -7.82 13.86 -4.21
N ILE A 68 -7.46 12.71 -3.64
CA ILE A 68 -6.06 12.32 -3.47
C ILE A 68 -5.62 11.49 -4.68
N PRO A 69 -4.62 11.93 -5.46
CA PRO A 69 -4.09 11.18 -6.59
C PRO A 69 -3.58 9.79 -6.20
N GLY A 70 -3.76 8.81 -7.10
CA GLY A 70 -3.33 7.43 -6.85
C GLY A 70 -1.83 7.29 -6.55
N GLY A 71 -0.99 8.07 -7.23
CA GLY A 71 0.46 8.09 -6.97
C GLY A 71 0.81 8.54 -5.55
N TYR A 72 0.04 9.46 -4.97
CA TYR A 72 0.23 9.89 -3.58
C TYR A 72 -0.24 8.80 -2.61
N LEU A 73 -1.36 8.13 -2.89
CA LEU A 73 -1.82 7.00 -2.09
C LEU A 73 -0.78 5.87 -2.01
N MET A 74 -0.09 5.59 -3.11
CA MET A 74 1.01 4.62 -3.14
C MET A 74 2.21 5.09 -2.30
N SER A 75 2.56 6.37 -2.38
CA SER A 75 3.63 6.97 -1.57
C SER A 75 3.35 6.93 -0.08
N ILE A 76 2.08 7.13 0.30
CA ILE A 76 1.64 6.99 1.67
C ILE A 76 1.80 5.53 2.11
N ALA A 77 1.29 4.56 1.34
CA ALA A 77 1.45 3.14 1.65
C ALA A 77 2.92 2.74 1.87
N MET A 78 3.83 3.20 1.01
CA MET A 78 5.28 2.95 1.17
C MET A 78 5.84 3.40 2.52
N LYS A 79 5.42 4.57 3.00
CA LYS A 79 5.85 5.06 4.31
C LYS A 79 5.25 4.25 5.46
N PHE A 80 4.02 3.80 5.30
CA PHE A 80 3.37 2.94 6.29
C PHE A 80 4.00 1.54 6.37
N PHE A 81 4.58 1.02 5.28
CA PHE A 81 5.42 -0.19 5.38
C PHE A 81 6.63 0.03 6.29
N ALA A 82 7.32 1.17 6.16
CA ALA A 82 8.45 1.49 7.03
C ALA A 82 8.04 1.63 8.50
N VAL A 83 6.90 2.27 8.76
CA VAL A 83 6.34 2.40 10.11
C VAL A 83 6.02 1.02 10.70
N TYR A 84 5.38 0.14 9.92
CA TYR A 84 5.05 -1.21 10.36
C TYR A 84 6.29 -2.04 10.66
N GLU A 85 7.30 -2.05 9.77
CA GLU A 85 8.54 -2.80 9.99
C GLU A 85 9.36 -2.28 11.18
N GLN A 86 9.37 -0.96 11.40
CA GLN A 86 10.19 -0.35 12.44
C GLN A 86 9.54 -0.40 13.83
N PHE A 87 8.22 -0.22 13.92
CA PHE A 87 7.53 -0.02 15.19
C PHE A 87 6.43 -1.05 15.46
N GLY A 88 6.12 -1.92 14.50
CA GLY A 88 5.11 -2.97 14.64
C GLY A 88 3.67 -2.47 14.56
N LEU A 89 2.74 -3.43 14.66
CA LEU A 89 1.31 -3.23 14.42
C LEU A 89 0.65 -2.20 15.34
N GLU A 90 1.00 -2.19 16.63
CA GLU A 90 0.34 -1.29 17.60
C GLU A 90 0.62 0.18 17.28
N PHE A 91 1.89 0.51 17.00
CA PHE A 91 2.27 1.86 16.63
C PHE A 91 1.72 2.23 15.25
N TYR A 92 1.78 1.31 14.29
CA TYR A 92 1.20 1.48 12.96
C TYR A 92 -0.27 1.93 13.02
N ASN A 93 -1.10 1.26 13.83
CA ASN A 93 -2.53 1.59 13.95
C ASN A 93 -2.73 3.01 14.51
N LYS A 94 -2.05 3.34 15.61
CA LYS A 94 -2.10 4.67 16.23
C LYS A 94 -1.62 5.76 15.27
N HIS A 95 -0.57 5.45 14.50
CA HIS A 95 -0.02 6.39 13.52
C HIS A 95 -0.98 6.62 12.34
N LEU A 96 -1.67 5.58 11.87
CA LEU A 96 -2.68 5.71 10.81
C LEU A 96 -3.83 6.60 11.26
N GLU A 97 -4.36 6.37 12.46
CA GLU A 97 -5.41 7.22 13.03
C GLU A 97 -4.97 8.69 13.15
N TYR A 98 -3.76 8.92 13.67
CA TYR A 98 -3.18 10.24 13.79
C TYR A 98 -3.01 10.95 12.44
N GLU A 99 -2.48 10.26 11.42
CA GLU A 99 -2.27 10.85 10.10
C GLU A 99 -3.57 11.16 9.37
N ILE A 100 -4.61 10.34 9.54
CA ILE A 100 -5.94 10.63 9.02
C ILE A 100 -6.57 11.84 9.73
N ALA A 101 -6.44 11.94 11.05
CA ALA A 101 -6.91 13.11 11.80
C ALA A 101 -6.19 14.38 11.34
N ASN A 102 -4.86 14.32 11.23
CA ASN A 102 -4.04 15.40 10.74
C ASN A 102 -4.41 15.80 9.30
N TYR A 103 -4.74 14.83 8.44
CA TYR A 103 -5.20 15.12 7.08
C TYR A 103 -6.51 15.94 7.06
N TYR A 104 -7.45 15.64 7.95
CA TYR A 104 -8.68 16.44 8.05
C TYR A 104 -8.41 17.88 8.49
N GLU A 105 -7.51 18.09 9.44
CA GLU A 105 -7.20 19.43 9.97
C GLU A 105 -6.29 20.24 9.05
N ASN A 106 -5.20 19.64 8.59
CA ASN A 106 -4.08 20.33 7.96
C ASN A 106 -3.89 19.97 6.47
N GLY A 107 -4.67 19.03 5.94
CA GLY A 107 -4.50 18.53 4.59
C GLY A 107 -3.34 17.54 4.47
N LEU A 108 -3.03 17.14 3.23
CA LEU A 108 -2.03 16.09 2.99
C LEU A 108 -0.62 16.65 3.17
N ARG A 109 0.18 16.02 4.04
CA ARG A 109 1.59 16.43 4.25
C ARG A 109 2.34 16.48 2.92
N GLU A 110 3.21 17.47 2.75
CA GLU A 110 4.06 17.61 1.56
C GLU A 110 4.84 16.32 1.26
N ALA A 111 5.33 15.67 2.32
CA ALA A 111 6.09 14.45 2.18
C ALA A 111 5.27 13.27 1.58
N TYR A 112 3.94 13.35 1.56
CA TYR A 112 3.04 12.40 0.89
C TYR A 112 2.66 12.81 -0.54
N GLN A 113 2.93 14.06 -0.93
CA GLN A 113 2.63 14.61 -2.26
C GLN A 113 3.71 14.26 -3.30
N VAL A 114 4.33 13.08 -3.15
CA VAL A 114 5.33 12.56 -4.10
C VAL A 114 4.65 11.53 -4.97
N ASN A 115 4.88 11.56 -6.28
CA ASN A 115 4.40 10.52 -7.17
C ASN A 115 5.51 9.50 -7.43
N LEU A 116 5.42 8.32 -6.80
CA LEU A 116 6.41 7.26 -6.96
C LEU A 116 6.59 6.79 -8.41
N LEU A 117 5.56 6.93 -9.24
CA LEU A 117 5.59 6.51 -10.65
C LEU A 117 6.34 7.49 -11.56
N GLN A 118 6.58 8.73 -11.11
CA GLN A 118 7.29 9.74 -11.89
C GLN A 118 8.81 9.78 -11.62
N MET A 119 9.32 8.91 -10.74
CA MET A 119 10.74 8.87 -10.38
C MET A 119 11.57 7.90 -11.25
N GLY A 120 10.99 7.32 -12.31
CA GLY A 120 11.65 6.39 -13.24
C GLY A 120 12.20 7.04 -14.52
N GLU A 121 12.07 8.36 -14.68
CA GLU A 121 12.65 9.11 -15.79
C GLU A 121 13.80 9.98 -15.26
N ASN A 122 15.00 9.42 -15.13
CA ASN A 122 16.27 10.14 -15.09
C ASN A 122 17.41 9.18 -15.41
#